data_AF-A0A8J2NTU4-F1
#
_entry.id   AF-A0A8J2NTU4-F1
#
_cell.length_a   1.000
_cell.length_b   1.000
_cell.length_c   1.000
_cell.angle_alpha   90.00
_cell.angle_beta   90.00
_cell.angle_gamma   90.00
#
_symmetry.space_group_name_H-M   'P 1'
#
loop_
_entity.id
_entity.type
_entity.pdbx_description
1 polymer ?
#
loop_
_entity_poly.entity_id
_entity_poly.type
_entity_poly.pdbx_seq_one_letter_code
_entity_poly.pdbx_strand_id
1 'polypeptide(L)'
;MEKVDEPNKLKYPVGVFFIVYNGLSDRFAYYGIKAVLILYLTKMLLFEEDKAKETYHLFFMFCTLIPVFGASIADSFVGKFKTILIFTVIYIVGNAILVVAAIPPLQLPQT
;
A
#
# COMPACT_ATOMS: atom_id res chain seq x y z
N MET A 1 -15.25 -8.76 -50.83
CA MET A 1 -14.21 -9.50 -50.10
C MET A 1 -13.82 -8.64 -48.93
N GLU A 2 -14.14 -9.15 -47.74
CA GLU A 2 -14.06 -8.53 -46.43
C GLU A 2 -12.71 -7.83 -46.19
N LYS A 3 -12.74 -6.57 -45.75
CA LYS A 3 -11.53 -5.86 -45.35
C LYS A 3 -10.98 -6.57 -44.12
N VAL A 4 -9.80 -7.16 -44.26
CA VAL A 4 -9.04 -7.74 -43.15
C VAL A 4 -8.77 -6.61 -42.16
N ASP A 5 -9.45 -6.65 -41.02
CA ASP A 5 -9.29 -5.71 -39.92
C ASP A 5 -7.82 -5.70 -39.47
N GLU A 6 -7.16 -4.55 -39.60
CA GLU A 6 -5.83 -4.34 -39.04
C GLU A 6 -5.88 -4.64 -37.53
N PRO A 7 -4.96 -5.45 -36.98
CA PRO A 7 -4.94 -5.70 -35.55
C PRO A 7 -4.71 -4.37 -34.85
N ASN A 8 -5.73 -3.92 -34.13
CA ASN A 8 -5.77 -2.68 -33.35
C ASN A 8 -4.46 -2.51 -32.55
N LYS A 9 -3.48 -1.81 -33.13
CA LYS A 9 -2.23 -1.50 -32.44
C LYS A 9 -2.60 -0.46 -31.40
N LEU A 10 -2.76 -0.91 -30.16
CA LEU A 10 -2.91 -0.04 -29.01
C LEU A 10 -1.83 1.06 -29.10
N LYS A 11 -2.25 2.32 -29.01
CA LYS A 11 -1.39 3.52 -29.11
C LYS A 11 -0.26 3.54 -28.06
N TYR A 12 -0.35 2.67 -27.06
CA TYR A 12 0.63 2.48 -25.99
C TYR A 12 0.93 0.99 -25.81
N PRO A 13 2.19 0.63 -25.50
CA PRO A 13 2.54 -0.76 -25.22
C PRO A 13 1.79 -1.26 -23.98
N VAL A 14 1.42 -2.54 -23.98
CA VAL A 14 0.64 -3.18 -22.90
C VAL A 14 1.25 -2.99 -21.50
N GLY A 15 2.58 -2.83 -21.41
CA GLY A 15 3.27 -2.54 -20.14
C GLY A 15 2.86 -1.22 -19.48
N VAL A 16 2.42 -0.22 -20.24
CA VAL A 16 1.95 1.06 -19.69
C VAL A 16 0.68 0.86 -18.85
N PHE A 17 -0.24 0.02 -19.31
CA PHE A 17 -1.44 -0.32 -18.53
C PHE A 17 -1.09 -0.98 -17.21
N PHE A 18 -0.13 -1.91 -17.19
CA PHE A 18 0.33 -2.54 -15.95
C PHE A 18 0.97 -1.54 -14.98
N ILE A 19 1.80 -0.62 -15.48
CA ILE A 19 2.45 0.42 -14.65
C ILE A 19 1.40 1.37 -14.06
N VAL A 20 0.44 1.82 -14.87
CA VAL A 20 -0.64 2.73 -14.41
C VAL A 20 -1.52 2.03 -13.37
N TYR A 21 -1.93 0.78 -13.63
CA TYR A 21 -2.72 0.01 -12.68
C TYR A 21 -1.99 -0.18 -11.35
N ASN A 22 -0.71 -0.58 -11.40
CA ASN A 22 0.09 -0.75 -10.19
C ASN A 22 0.25 0.57 -9.42
N GLY A 23 0.51 1.68 -10.12
CA GLY A 23 0.60 3.00 -9.50
C GLY A 23 -0.71 3.46 -8.86
N LEU A 24 -1.86 3.16 -9.48
CA LEU A 24 -3.17 3.47 -8.93
C LEU A 24 -3.47 2.61 -7.68
N SER A 25 -3.18 1.32 -7.75
CA SER A 25 -3.38 0.38 -6.63
C SER A 25 -2.55 0.79 -5.42
N ASP A 26 -1.29 1.18 -5.62
CA ASP A 26 -0.41 1.62 -4.53
C ASP A 26 -0.93 2.92 -3.89
N ARG A 27 -1.40 3.88 -4.70
CA ARG A 27 -2.01 5.11 -4.18
C ARG A 27 -3.28 4.84 -3.40
N PHE A 28 -4.14 3.94 -3.89
CA PHE A 28 -5.35 3.53 -3.17
C PHE A 28 -5.02 2.92 -1.81
N ALA A 29 -4.10 1.97 -1.76
CA ALA A 29 -3.66 1.34 -0.51
C ALA A 29 -3.05 2.36 0.47
N TYR A 30 -2.21 3.27 -0.03
CA TYR A 30 -1.58 4.32 0.78
C TYR A 30 -2.61 5.25 1.44
N TYR A 31 -3.61 5.74 0.71
CA TYR A 31 -4.67 6.57 1.29
C TYR A 31 -5.59 5.77 2.21
N GLY A 32 -5.87 4.50 1.87
CA GLY A 32 -6.65 3.58 2.70
C GLY A 32 -6.01 3.36 4.07
N ILE A 33 -4.71 3.03 4.13
CA ILE A 33 -3.97 2.85 5.39
C ILE A 33 -4.02 4.12 6.23
N LYS A 34 -3.83 5.29 5.63
CA LYS A 34 -3.88 6.57 6.35
C LYS A 34 -5.25 6.83 6.98
N ALA A 35 -6.32 6.53 6.25
CA ALA A 35 -7.68 6.69 6.74
C ALA A 35 -8.02 5.69 7.86
N VAL A 36 -7.64 4.42 7.69
CA VAL A 36 -7.88 3.38 8.70
C VAL A 36 -7.09 3.63 9.97
N LEU A 37 -5.83 4.08 9.87
CA LEU A 37 -4.97 4.31 11.03
C LEU A 37 -5.50 5.43 11.95
N ILE A 38 -5.88 6.58 11.39
CA ILE A 38 -6.43 7.67 12.20
C ILE A 38 -7.78 7.27 12.81
N LEU A 39 -8.62 6.56 12.06
CA LEU A 39 -9.89 6.06 12.54
C LEU A 39 -9.72 5.06 13.68
N TYR A 40 -8.72 4.18 13.59
CA TYR A 40 -8.38 3.21 14.65
C TYR A 40 -7.92 3.90 15.94
N LEU A 41 -7.00 4.88 15.82
CA LEU A 41 -6.48 5.62 16.97
C LEU A 41 -7.60 6.40 17.70
N THR A 42 -8.52 7.01 16.96
CA THR A 42 -9.61 7.81 17.56
C THR A 42 -10.78 6.94 18.06
N LYS A 43 -11.21 5.92 17.31
CA LYS A 43 -12.43 5.15 17.63
C LYS A 43 -12.19 3.93 18.52
N MET A 44 -11.12 3.17 18.29
CA MET A 44 -10.86 1.93 19.04
C MET A 44 -9.99 2.18 20.27
N LEU A 45 -9.00 3.06 20.15
CA LEU A 45 -8.03 3.31 21.20
C LEU A 45 -8.40 4.50 22.12
N LEU A 46 -9.44 5.26 21.76
CA LEU A 46 -10.00 6.40 22.52
C LEU A 46 -8.92 7.42 22.94
N PHE A 47 -7.90 7.64 22.10
CA PHE A 47 -6.92 8.67 22.38
C PHE A 47 -7.51 10.08 22.23
N GLU A 48 -7.04 10.99 23.09
CA GLU A 48 -7.24 12.43 22.91
C GLU A 48 -6.71 12.86 21.54
N GLU A 49 -7.41 13.78 20.86
CA GLU A 49 -7.14 14.12 19.46
C GLU A 49 -5.68 14.52 19.22
N ASP A 50 -5.07 15.21 20.19
CA ASP A 50 -3.69 15.68 20.09
C ASP A 50 -2.69 14.51 20.15
N LYS A 51 -2.95 13.51 21.00
CA LYS A 51 -2.12 12.31 21.11
C LYS A 51 -2.28 11.36 19.91
N ALA A 52 -3.49 11.28 19.36
CA ALA A 52 -3.73 10.53 18.12
C ALA A 52 -2.98 11.13 16.93
N LYS A 53 -3.00 12.47 16.79
CA LYS A 53 -2.27 13.18 15.72
C LYS A 53 -0.75 13.03 15.88
N GLU A 54 -0.22 13.18 17.09
CA GLU A 54 1.21 13.00 17.38
C GLU A 54 1.70 11.61 16.94
N THR A 55 0.99 10.56 17.37
CA THR A 55 1.33 9.17 17.05
C THR A 55 1.22 8.90 15.55
N TYR A 56 0.18 9.42 14.90
CA TYR A 56 0.00 9.29 13.45
C TYR A 56 1.15 9.93 12.67
N HIS A 57 1.56 11.15 13.04
CA HIS A 57 2.68 11.83 12.37
C HIS A 57 4.01 11.12 12.62
N LEU A 58 4.24 10.63 13.84
CA LEU A 58 5.43 9.86 14.18
C LEU A 58 5.52 8.57 13.35
N PHE A 59 4.42 7.82 13.24
CA PHE A 59 4.35 6.64 12.40
C PHE A 59 4.65 6.97 10.94
N PHE A 60 4.06 8.05 10.42
CA PHE A 60 4.28 8.47 9.03
C PHE A 60 5.74 8.89 8.76
N MET A 61 6.38 9.56 9.72
CA MET A 61 7.81 9.89 9.67
C MET A 61 8.65 8.62 9.55
N PHE A 62 8.41 7.61 10.40
CA PHE A 62 9.12 6.33 10.33
C PHE A 62 8.90 5.61 9.00
N CYS A 63 7.65 5.55 8.51
CA CYS A 63 7.35 4.95 7.21
C CYS A 63 8.08 5.62 6.05
N THR A 64 8.43 6.91 6.18
CA THR A 64 9.16 7.65 5.13
C THR A 64 10.68 7.51 5.30
N LEU A 65 11.18 7.36 6.52
CA LEU A 65 12.61 7.20 6.83
C LEU A 65 13.13 5.78 6.57
N ILE A 66 12.35 4.75 6.91
CA ILE A 66 12.74 3.35 6.74
C ILE A 66 13.09 3.02 5.26
N PRO A 67 12.32 3.47 4.24
CA PRO A 67 12.68 3.27 2.84
C PRO A 67 13.99 3.93 2.42
N VAL A 68 14.32 5.11 2.97
CA VAL A 68 15.59 5.80 2.69
C VAL A 68 16.76 4.96 3.21
N PHE A 69 16.64 4.45 4.44
CA PHE A 69 17.63 3.56 5.02
C PHE A 69 17.71 2.22 4.27
N GLY A 70 16.56 1.66 3.90
CA GLY A 70 16.46 0.42 3.13
C GLY A 70 17.06 0.54 1.73
N ALA A 71 16.94 1.69 1.07
CA ALA A 71 17.56 1.97 -0.21
C ALA A 71 19.10 2.00 -0.10
N SER A 72 19.64 2.65 0.94
CA SER A 72 21.08 2.68 1.18
C SER A 72 21.67 1.28 1.40
N ILE A 73 20.93 0.38 2.07
CA ILE A 73 21.33 -1.02 2.24
C ILE A 73 21.21 -1.81 0.94
N ALA A 74 20.12 -1.58 0.19
CA ALA A 74 19.85 -2.26 -1.08
C ALA A 74 20.94 -2.01 -2.13
N ASP A 75 21.47 -0.77 -2.17
CA ASP A 75 22.54 -0.39 -3.10
C ASP A 75 23.86 -1.11 -2.80
N SER A 76 24.08 -1.53 -1.55
CA SER A 76 25.33 -2.18 -1.13
C SER A 76 25.32 -3.71 -1.29
N PHE A 77 24.17 -4.39 -1.24
CA PHE A 77 24.18 -5.82 -0.87
C PHE A 77 23.84 -6.85 -1.98
N VAL A 78 22.86 -6.66 -2.87
CA VAL A 78 22.32 -7.83 -3.64
C VAL A 78 21.86 -7.56 -5.10
N GLY A 79 21.87 -6.32 -5.57
CA GLY A 79 21.41 -5.99 -6.93
C GLY A 79 19.89 -5.74 -7.02
N LYS A 80 19.54 -4.81 -7.93
CA LYS A 80 18.27 -4.06 -7.93
C LYS A 80 17.00 -4.92 -7.94
N PHE A 81 17.00 -6.02 -8.72
CA PHE A 81 15.81 -6.86 -8.90
C PHE A 81 15.42 -7.67 -7.66
N LYS A 82 16.39 -8.22 -6.93
CA LYS A 82 16.12 -9.06 -5.74
C LYS A 82 15.55 -8.23 -4.59
N THR A 83 16.07 -7.03 -4.41
CA THR A 83 15.55 -6.06 -3.43
C THR A 83 14.08 -5.74 -3.73
N ILE A 84 13.75 -5.35 -4.97
CA ILE A 84 12.37 -5.00 -5.34
C ILE A 84 11.42 -6.15 -5.03
N LEU A 85 11.79 -7.38 -5.39
CA LEU A 85 10.94 -8.55 -5.14
C LEU A 85 10.69 -8.80 -3.65
N ILE A 86 11.72 -8.70 -2.80
CA ILE A 86 11.57 -8.87 -1.34
C ILE A 86 10.65 -7.78 -0.75
N PHE A 87 10.84 -6.52 -1.14
CA PHE A 87 10.01 -5.42 -0.65
C PHE A 87 8.55 -5.55 -1.09
N THR A 88 8.29 -6.00 -2.32
CA THR A 88 6.94 -6.27 -2.79
C THR A 88 6.26 -7.39 -1.99
N VAL A 89 6.98 -8.47 -1.65
CA VAL A 89 6.42 -9.56 -0.82
C VAL A 89 6.06 -9.04 0.57
N ILE A 90 6.96 -8.31 1.22
CA ILE A 90 6.71 -7.71 2.55
C ILE A 90 5.49 -6.78 2.49
N TYR A 91 5.37 -5.98 1.43
CA TYR A 91 4.24 -5.09 1.22
C TYR A 91 2.90 -5.85 1.09
N ILE A 92 2.85 -6.93 0.31
CA ILE A 92 1.65 -7.75 0.15
C ILE A 92 1.25 -8.37 1.50
N VAL A 93 2.21 -8.90 2.25
CA VAL A 93 1.97 -9.48 3.58
C VAL A 93 1.42 -8.43 4.55
N GLY A 94 2.00 -7.23 4.58
CA GLY A 94 1.51 -6.13 5.41
C GLY A 94 0.07 -5.73 5.09
N ASN A 95 -0.27 -5.65 3.80
CA ASN A 95 -1.64 -5.38 3.36
C ASN A 95 -2.61 -6.52 3.72
N ALA A 96 -2.17 -7.77 3.62
CA ALA A 96 -2.99 -8.92 4.00
C ALA A 96 -3.33 -8.90 5.50
N ILE A 97 -2.35 -8.60 6.37
CA ILE A 97 -2.57 -8.46 7.81
C ILE A 97 -3.57 -7.33 8.10
N LEU A 98 -3.43 -6.19 7.42
CA LEU A 98 -4.35 -5.07 7.59
C LEU A 98 -5.79 -5.43 7.18
N VAL A 99 -5.95 -6.15 6.07
CA VAL A 99 -7.28 -6.63 5.63
C VAL A 99 -7.87 -7.56 6.67
N VAL A 100 -7.10 -8.51 7.20
CA VAL A 100 -7.56 -9.43 8.26
C VAL A 100 -7.95 -8.65 9.53
N ALA A 101 -7.16 -7.64 9.92
CA ALA A 101 -7.46 -6.79 11.07
C ALA A 101 -8.71 -5.91 10.87
N ALA A 102 -9.03 -5.57 9.62
CA ALA A 102 -10.22 -4.79 9.28
C ALA A 102 -11.52 -5.62 9.25
N ILE A 103 -11.44 -6.96 9.30
CA ILE A 103 -12.61 -7.81 9.44
C ILE A 103 -13.17 -7.59 10.85
N PRO A 104 -14.37 -7.00 10.99
CA PRO A 104 -14.95 -6.79 12.31
C PRO A 104 -15.19 -8.16 12.96
N PRO A 105 -14.85 -8.35 14.26
CA PRO A 105 -15.32 -9.52 14.99
C PRO A 105 -16.85 -9.49 14.93
N LEU A 106 -17.41 -10.63 14.51
CA LEU A 106 -18.83 -10.95 14.41
C LEU A 106 -19.68 -10.12 15.40
N GLN A 107 -20.62 -9.33 14.89
CA GLN A 107 -21.61 -8.59 15.69
C GLN A 107 -22.44 -9.59 16.52
N LEU A 108 -21.95 -9.99 17.69
CA LEU A 108 -22.78 -10.62 18.70
C LEU A 108 -23.61 -9.49 19.35
N PRO A 109 -24.95 -9.57 19.32
CA PRO A 109 -25.80 -8.58 19.96
C PRO A 109 -25.37 -8.44 21.42
N GLN A 110 -25.03 -7.22 21.82
CA GLN A 110 -24.75 -6.88 23.21
C GLN A 110 -26.10 -6.93 23.96
N THR A 111 -26.39 -8.05 24.63
CA THR A 111 -27.38 -8.11 25.72
C THR A 111 -26.77 -7.62 27.02
#